data_AF-A0A1S1Y2L4-F1
#
_entry.id   AF-A0A1S1Y2L4-F1
#
_cell.length_a   1.000
_cell.length_b   1.000
_cell.length_c   1.000
_cell.angle_alpha   90.00
_cell.angle_beta   90.00
_cell.angle_gamma   90.00
#
_symmetry.space_group_name_H-M   'P 1'
#
loop_
_entity.id
_entity.type
_entity.pdbx_description
1 polymer ?
#
loop_
_entity_poly.entity_id
_entity_poly.type
_entity_poly.pdbx_seq_one_letter_code
_entity_poly.pdbx_strand_id
1 'polypeptide(L)'
;MVATVFNTAVANQDADRAEAIGWLIQHQNGDGSWGQGGAEVAATAEALAALKNASADKGFHYTRALAWLSNQKTDSVDSLARKIIALENAGVDTVELRLTDALFKLDNDTGLWGAYAGYGGGFPDSGLAMEALRAAGITSPAAPVAEYISSTYQGQGSGNQGWSYWGGVLGVNKAPAILPTASNVAALSHFYQDGITGVTLLDVNNQTVQIGINTLVARAANWLLTKKQSDGSFTESSADTNPERNTATAYIALQAASNAALAPAGASAALLQAAGFLQNRQAANGSWNNDAYTTALSLRTFPATIMADADHDGIPDAVEPLVGTDPNLTDSWKLQPQNGLTATPNPTGLQGNPVVTEVLANAAFSYPLSAAGGTPGYNWSFGGGQLPPGVAVSATAPWSLTGTPTAAGSYPFVLNLKDSLGVSVTVPGFLRVIAVNDITTDTDGDGVPSYFELRDKLNPLAADTDHDGIPDSLEWSNYPDYWDTDKDGMPNVWEKTYGFNPYDPGDAGLDPDGDQLSNLDEFRHGSDPEVVDSDHDNLGDGAEVQIGRNPAVNEPAVIGVINTLL
;
A
#
# COMPACT_ATOMS: atom_id res chain seq x y z
N MET A 1 -15.85 15.40 -8.83
CA MET A 1 -15.59 16.64 -9.59
C MET A 1 -14.21 17.25 -9.34
N VAL A 2 -13.60 17.13 -8.14
CA VAL A 2 -12.25 17.68 -7.87
C VAL A 2 -11.13 16.88 -8.58
N ALA A 3 -11.21 15.55 -8.62
CA ALA A 3 -10.22 14.71 -9.32
C ALA A 3 -10.14 14.95 -10.84
N THR A 4 -11.24 15.37 -11.48
CA THR A 4 -11.34 15.50 -12.94
C THR A 4 -10.65 16.76 -13.49
N VAL A 5 -10.37 17.76 -12.64
CA VAL A 5 -9.74 19.03 -13.05
C VAL A 5 -8.20 18.98 -12.95
N PHE A 6 -7.62 18.05 -12.18
CA PHE A 6 -6.17 17.97 -11.99
C PHE A 6 -5.41 17.26 -13.14
N ASN A 7 -6.06 16.37 -13.88
CA ASN A 7 -5.41 15.57 -14.93
C ASN A 7 -5.07 16.32 -16.24
N THR A 8 -5.47 17.60 -16.39
CA THR A 8 -5.33 18.31 -17.68
C THR A 8 -4.44 19.55 -17.64
N ALA A 9 -3.98 19.98 -16.46
CA ALA A 9 -3.34 21.29 -16.30
C ALA A 9 -1.80 21.27 -16.29
N VAL A 10 -1.18 20.09 -16.26
CA VAL A 10 0.28 19.91 -16.24
C VAL A 10 0.61 18.97 -17.39
N ALA A 11 1.27 19.46 -18.44
CA ALA A 11 1.63 18.64 -19.59
C ALA A 11 2.77 17.67 -19.24
N ASN A 12 2.86 16.50 -19.89
CA ASN A 12 3.97 15.53 -19.78
C ASN A 12 4.19 14.86 -18.40
N GLN A 13 3.16 14.81 -17.54
CA GLN A 13 3.27 14.19 -16.20
C GLN A 13 3.81 12.74 -16.22
N ASP A 14 3.51 11.96 -17.24
CA ASP A 14 3.98 10.56 -17.35
C ASP A 14 5.48 10.49 -17.58
N ALA A 15 6.02 11.39 -18.41
CA ALA A 15 7.45 11.49 -18.67
C ALA A 15 8.21 11.95 -17.42
N ASP A 16 7.71 13.00 -16.75
CA ASP A 16 8.32 13.52 -15.52
C ASP A 16 8.35 12.44 -14.41
N ARG A 17 7.25 11.70 -14.27
CA ARG A 17 7.17 10.58 -13.33
C ARG A 17 8.15 9.46 -13.72
N ALA A 18 8.23 9.10 -15.00
CA ALA A 18 9.13 8.06 -15.48
C ALA A 18 10.61 8.43 -15.21
N GLU A 19 11.00 9.68 -15.45
CA GLU A 19 12.35 10.17 -15.14
C GLU A 19 12.65 10.12 -13.64
N ALA A 20 11.70 10.48 -12.78
CA ALA A 20 11.86 10.40 -11.34
C ALA A 20 11.99 8.95 -10.83
N ILE A 21 11.18 8.03 -11.35
CA ILE A 21 11.23 6.59 -11.02
C ILE A 21 12.56 6.01 -11.50
N GLY A 22 12.97 6.30 -12.74
CA GLY A 22 14.25 5.86 -13.29
C GLY A 22 15.43 6.37 -12.47
N TRP A 23 15.39 7.63 -12.02
CA TRP A 23 16.40 8.18 -11.12
C TRP A 23 16.45 7.43 -9.78
N LEU A 24 15.29 7.18 -9.15
CA LEU A 24 15.23 6.42 -7.89
C LEU A 24 15.83 5.03 -8.08
N ILE A 25 15.44 4.30 -9.14
CA ILE A 25 15.99 2.97 -9.46
C ILE A 25 17.52 3.01 -9.56
N GLN A 26 18.08 3.98 -10.29
CA GLN A 26 19.53 4.12 -10.48
C GLN A 26 20.29 4.57 -9.23
N HIS A 27 19.61 5.16 -8.24
CA HIS A 27 20.21 5.70 -7.02
C HIS A 27 19.80 4.92 -5.76
N GLN A 28 19.26 3.71 -5.92
CA GLN A 28 19.08 2.78 -4.81
C GLN A 28 20.44 2.28 -4.32
N ASN A 29 20.64 2.27 -3.01
CA ASN A 29 21.84 1.74 -2.39
C ASN A 29 21.94 0.21 -2.60
N GLY A 30 23.16 -0.31 -2.51
CA GLY A 30 23.42 -1.74 -2.70
C GLY A 30 22.73 -2.66 -1.66
N ASP A 31 22.25 -2.12 -0.55
CA ASP A 31 21.48 -2.82 0.47
C ASP A 31 19.96 -2.76 0.25
N GLY A 32 19.48 -2.02 -0.76
CA GLY A 32 18.06 -1.81 -1.06
C GLY A 32 17.46 -0.52 -0.49
N SER A 33 18.18 0.21 0.35
CA SER A 33 17.72 1.50 0.87
C SER A 33 17.86 2.63 -0.15
N TRP A 34 17.20 3.74 0.13
CA TRP A 34 17.51 5.05 -0.44
C TRP A 34 17.98 6.00 0.66
N GLY A 35 18.72 7.06 0.29
CA GLY A 35 19.23 8.06 1.22
C GLY A 35 20.61 7.73 1.79
N GLN A 36 21.16 8.64 2.58
CA GLN A 36 22.47 8.52 3.21
C GLN A 36 22.51 9.28 4.54
N GLY A 37 23.47 8.98 5.40
CA GLY A 37 23.82 9.79 6.57
C GLY A 37 22.79 9.76 7.69
N GLY A 38 22.04 8.66 7.84
CA GLY A 38 21.00 8.49 8.85
C GLY A 38 19.59 8.80 8.35
N ALA A 39 19.42 9.25 7.10
CA ALA A 39 18.13 9.52 6.48
C ALA A 39 17.54 8.30 5.74
N GLU A 40 18.19 7.14 5.81
CA GLU A 40 17.90 5.98 4.97
C GLU A 40 16.46 5.47 5.16
N VAL A 41 15.99 5.40 6.42
CA VAL A 41 14.61 4.97 6.72
C VAL A 41 13.59 5.93 6.12
N ALA A 42 13.80 7.24 6.30
CA ALA A 42 12.86 8.25 5.81
C ALA A 42 12.81 8.27 4.28
N ALA A 43 13.96 8.26 3.61
CA ALA A 43 14.05 8.23 2.16
C ALA A 43 13.49 6.92 1.57
N THR A 44 13.76 5.77 2.20
CA THR A 44 13.26 4.48 1.72
C THR A 44 11.75 4.36 1.87
N ALA A 45 11.20 4.75 3.02
CA ALA A 45 9.75 4.74 3.25
C ALA A 45 9.02 5.69 2.27
N GLU A 46 9.59 6.87 2.02
CA GLU A 46 9.01 7.81 1.07
C GLU A 46 9.09 7.31 -0.38
N ALA A 47 10.22 6.69 -0.77
CA ALA A 47 10.40 6.08 -2.08
C ALA A 47 9.40 4.94 -2.32
N LEU A 48 9.17 4.06 -1.34
CA LEU A 48 8.14 3.02 -1.42
C LEU A 48 6.75 3.64 -1.65
N ALA A 49 6.38 4.67 -0.89
CA ALA A 49 5.10 5.36 -1.07
C ALA A 49 4.98 6.00 -2.47
N ALA A 50 6.07 6.56 -3.00
CA ALA A 50 6.11 7.17 -4.32
C ALA A 50 5.99 6.14 -5.45
N LEU A 51 6.73 5.04 -5.37
CA LEU A 51 6.69 3.94 -6.34
C LEU A 51 5.32 3.29 -6.37
N LYS A 52 4.71 3.02 -5.22
CA LYS A 52 3.34 2.51 -5.14
C LYS A 52 2.31 3.47 -5.74
N ASN A 53 2.43 4.77 -5.46
CA ASN A 53 1.58 5.80 -6.06
C ASN A 53 1.72 5.87 -7.59
N ALA A 54 2.84 5.39 -8.14
CA ALA A 54 3.11 5.33 -9.57
C ALA A 54 2.90 3.92 -10.18
N SER A 55 2.32 2.97 -9.43
CA SER A 55 2.15 1.57 -9.85
C SER A 55 3.45 0.85 -10.20
N ALA A 56 4.58 1.28 -9.63
CA ALA A 56 5.90 0.66 -9.76
C ALA A 56 6.26 -0.17 -8.51
N ASP A 57 5.27 -0.80 -7.87
CA ASP A 57 5.39 -1.54 -6.61
C ASP A 57 5.55 -3.06 -6.76
N LYS A 58 5.58 -3.55 -8.01
CA LYS A 58 5.76 -4.98 -8.31
C LYS A 58 7.20 -5.37 -8.65
N GLY A 59 8.07 -4.38 -8.83
CA GLY A 59 9.41 -4.58 -9.37
C GLY A 59 10.47 -4.93 -8.33
N PHE A 60 11.57 -5.48 -8.83
CA PHE A 60 12.74 -5.88 -8.04
C PHE A 60 13.22 -4.80 -7.03
N HIS A 61 13.26 -3.54 -7.45
CA HIS A 61 13.72 -2.42 -6.60
C HIS A 61 12.77 -2.11 -5.45
N TYR A 62 11.46 -2.22 -5.67
CA TYR A 62 10.46 -2.04 -4.61
C TYR A 62 10.59 -3.14 -3.56
N THR A 63 10.67 -4.41 -4.00
CA THR A 63 10.86 -5.57 -3.11
C THR A 63 12.11 -5.45 -2.25
N ARG A 64 13.23 -5.00 -2.82
CA ARG A 64 14.47 -4.78 -2.08
C ARG A 64 14.33 -3.78 -0.94
N ALA A 65 13.71 -2.64 -1.24
CA ALA A 65 13.50 -1.60 -0.27
C ALA A 65 12.58 -2.07 0.85
N LEU A 66 11.55 -2.84 0.51
CA LEU A 66 10.66 -3.45 1.48
C LEU A 66 11.41 -4.43 2.39
N ALA A 67 12.22 -5.33 1.81
CA ALA A 67 13.04 -6.28 2.57
C ALA A 67 14.05 -5.59 3.48
N TRP A 68 14.72 -4.54 3.00
CA TRP A 68 15.63 -3.75 3.82
C TRP A 68 14.88 -3.06 4.97
N LEU A 69 13.78 -2.37 4.67
CA LEU A 69 13.02 -1.59 5.65
C LEU A 69 12.43 -2.48 6.75
N SER A 70 11.91 -3.66 6.38
CA SER A 70 11.42 -4.67 7.33
C SER A 70 12.49 -5.10 8.33
N ASN A 71 13.74 -5.24 7.89
CA ASN A 71 14.86 -5.65 8.74
C ASN A 71 15.51 -4.50 9.51
N GLN A 72 15.18 -3.25 9.18
CA GLN A 72 15.88 -2.11 9.75
C GLN A 72 15.45 -1.84 11.21
N LYS A 73 16.43 -1.66 12.09
CA LYS A 73 16.20 -1.23 13.47
C LYS A 73 15.88 0.26 13.50
N THR A 74 14.82 0.64 14.18
CA THR A 74 14.36 2.03 14.28
C THR A 74 14.27 2.43 15.75
N ASP A 75 15.14 3.35 16.17
CA ASP A 75 15.22 3.83 17.56
C ASP A 75 14.49 5.18 17.78
N SER A 76 14.14 5.89 16.70
CA SER A 76 13.37 7.14 16.74
C SER A 76 11.90 6.92 16.37
N VAL A 77 11.03 7.81 16.84
CA VAL A 77 9.60 7.80 16.47
C VAL A 77 9.42 8.05 14.98
N ASP A 78 10.08 9.06 14.41
CA ASP A 78 9.97 9.35 12.97
C ASP A 78 10.32 8.12 12.11
N SER A 79 11.43 7.43 12.40
CA SER A 79 11.84 6.26 11.62
C SER A 79 10.91 5.07 11.83
N LEU A 80 10.48 4.81 13.06
CA LEU A 80 9.55 3.71 13.36
C LEU A 80 8.16 3.95 12.72
N ALA A 81 7.62 5.17 12.84
CA ALA A 81 6.33 5.53 12.27
C ALA A 81 6.35 5.41 10.74
N ARG A 82 7.38 5.94 10.07
CA ARG A 82 7.54 5.80 8.62
C ARG A 82 7.69 4.36 8.16
N LYS A 83 8.42 3.54 8.94
CA LYS A 83 8.52 2.10 8.69
C LYS A 83 7.14 1.45 8.76
N ILE A 84 6.37 1.70 9.81
CA ILE A 84 5.01 1.16 9.96
C ILE A 84 4.14 1.57 8.76
N ILE A 85 4.07 2.87 8.46
CA ILE A 85 3.25 3.39 7.35
C ILE A 85 3.63 2.73 6.02
N ALA A 86 4.92 2.62 5.71
CA ALA A 86 5.36 2.04 4.45
C ALA A 86 5.08 0.53 4.36
N LEU A 87 5.25 -0.21 5.46
CA LEU A 87 4.96 -1.65 5.50
C LEU A 87 3.47 -1.94 5.40
N GLU A 88 2.63 -1.24 6.17
CA GLU A 88 1.17 -1.36 6.09
C GLU A 88 0.65 -0.98 4.69
N ASN A 89 1.17 0.11 4.12
CA ASN A 89 0.85 0.48 2.74
C ASN A 89 1.30 -0.59 1.74
N ALA A 90 2.32 -1.40 2.04
CA ALA A 90 2.74 -2.53 1.21
C ALA A 90 1.96 -3.83 1.49
N GLY A 91 0.97 -3.81 2.38
CA GLY A 91 0.19 -4.99 2.77
C GLY A 91 0.96 -5.95 3.67
N VAL A 92 1.97 -5.48 4.39
CA VAL A 92 2.70 -6.23 5.42
C VAL A 92 2.06 -5.90 6.77
N ASP A 93 1.53 -6.91 7.45
CA ASP A 93 0.93 -6.75 8.78
C ASP A 93 2.00 -6.37 9.81
N THR A 94 1.96 -5.12 10.30
CA THR A 94 2.95 -4.63 11.28
C THR A 94 2.55 -4.85 12.73
N VAL A 95 1.29 -5.21 12.98
CA VAL A 95 0.80 -5.59 14.31
C VAL A 95 1.41 -6.93 14.70
N GLU A 96 1.50 -7.88 13.77
CA GLU A 96 2.19 -9.15 13.96
C GLU A 96 3.69 -8.95 14.26
N LEU A 97 4.29 -7.91 13.68
CA LEU A 97 5.69 -7.52 13.91
C LEU A 97 5.93 -6.78 15.24
N ARG A 98 4.87 -6.51 16.03
CA ARG A 98 4.92 -5.73 17.29
C ARG A 98 5.53 -4.34 17.14
N LEU A 99 5.45 -3.74 15.95
CA LEU A 99 5.99 -2.40 15.71
C LEU A 99 5.12 -1.33 16.38
N THR A 100 3.81 -1.54 16.42
CA THR A 100 2.85 -0.69 17.14
C THR A 100 3.09 -0.70 18.65
N ASP A 101 3.40 -1.86 19.25
CA ASP A 101 3.82 -1.97 20.66
C ASP A 101 5.10 -1.17 20.94
N ALA A 102 6.05 -1.20 20.01
CA ALA A 102 7.28 -0.42 20.12
C ALA A 102 6.99 1.08 20.04
N LEU A 103 6.05 1.50 19.19
CA LEU A 103 5.65 2.90 19.04
C LEU A 103 4.95 3.41 20.30
N PHE A 104 4.07 2.61 20.92
CA PHE A 104 3.45 2.98 22.21
C PHE A 104 4.46 3.15 23.34
N LYS A 105 5.54 2.36 23.36
CA LYS A 105 6.63 2.52 24.36
C LYS A 105 7.42 3.82 24.19
N LEU A 106 7.33 4.48 23.04
CA LEU A 106 7.99 5.75 22.77
C LEU A 106 7.11 6.97 23.07
N ASP A 107 5.84 6.77 23.44
CA ASP A 107 4.94 7.84 23.89
C ASP A 107 5.46 8.47 25.20
N ASN A 108 5.20 9.76 25.42
CA ASN A 108 5.77 10.55 26.51
C ASN A 108 4.81 10.79 27.70
N ASP A 109 3.82 9.92 27.88
CA ASP A 109 2.76 10.02 28.90
C ASP A 109 1.85 11.27 28.79
N THR A 110 1.98 12.09 27.74
CA THR A 110 1.12 13.26 27.47
C THR A 110 0.30 13.13 26.18
N GLY A 111 0.28 11.94 25.58
CA GLY A 111 -0.41 11.63 24.33
C GLY A 111 0.19 12.31 23.11
N LEU A 112 1.48 12.64 23.18
CA LEU A 112 2.29 13.14 22.09
C LEU A 112 3.57 12.31 22.01
N TRP A 113 4.10 12.12 20.83
CA TRP A 113 5.40 11.47 20.68
C TRP A 113 6.52 12.50 20.60
N GLY A 114 7.62 12.22 21.31
CA GLY A 114 8.89 12.91 21.11
C GLY A 114 9.78 12.17 20.11
N ALA A 115 10.88 12.77 19.68
CA ALA A 115 11.78 12.15 18.69
C ALA A 115 12.33 10.77 19.14
N TYR A 116 12.52 10.57 20.45
CA TYR A 116 13.00 9.32 21.06
C TYR A 116 12.31 9.08 22.42
N ALA A 117 12.46 7.88 22.97
CA ALA A 117 12.02 7.56 24.32
C ALA A 117 12.54 8.59 25.35
N GLY A 118 11.64 9.14 26.15
CA GLY A 118 11.97 10.13 27.19
C GLY A 118 12.18 11.57 26.69
N TYR A 119 12.04 11.84 25.38
CA TYR A 119 12.01 13.21 24.86
C TYR A 119 10.60 13.81 24.96
N GLY A 120 10.53 15.13 25.18
CA GLY A 120 9.27 15.85 25.17
C GLY A 120 8.57 15.81 23.81
N GLY A 121 7.24 15.92 23.81
CA GLY A 121 6.41 15.75 22.63
C GLY A 121 6.64 16.81 21.55
N GLY A 122 6.63 16.36 20.29
CA GLY A 122 6.74 17.20 19.11
C GLY A 122 5.57 16.94 18.15
N PHE A 123 5.07 18.00 17.51
CA PHE A 123 3.97 17.87 16.56
C PHE A 123 4.30 17.08 15.29
N PRO A 124 5.52 17.15 14.69
CA PRO A 124 5.85 16.34 13.53
C PRO A 124 5.81 14.84 13.84
N ASP A 125 6.50 14.42 14.91
CA ASP A 125 6.58 13.02 15.34
C ASP A 125 5.22 12.49 15.78
N SER A 126 4.42 13.29 16.49
CA SER A 126 3.07 12.89 16.91
C SER A 126 2.14 12.69 15.72
N GLY A 127 2.16 13.60 14.74
CA GLY A 127 1.36 13.43 13.52
C GLY A 127 1.74 12.17 12.75
N LEU A 128 3.05 11.88 12.64
CA LEU A 128 3.55 10.66 12.01
C LEU A 128 3.19 9.40 12.79
N ALA A 129 3.37 9.40 14.12
CA ALA A 129 3.01 8.27 14.97
C ALA A 129 1.52 7.96 14.88
N MET A 130 0.67 8.99 14.87
CA MET A 130 -0.77 8.80 14.70
C MET A 130 -1.14 8.27 13.32
N GLU A 131 -0.49 8.75 12.25
CA GLU A 131 -0.68 8.18 10.91
C GLU A 131 -0.23 6.70 10.84
N ALA A 132 0.83 6.33 11.56
CA ALA A 132 1.28 4.95 11.66
C ALA A 132 0.28 4.05 12.39
N LEU A 133 -0.28 4.52 13.51
CA LEU A 133 -1.34 3.80 14.22
C LEU A 133 -2.59 3.62 13.35
N ARG A 134 -2.97 4.68 12.62
CA ARG A 134 -4.08 4.66 11.66
C ARG A 134 -3.85 3.64 10.55
N ALA A 135 -2.66 3.65 9.94
CA ALA A 135 -2.27 2.71 8.88
C ALA A 135 -2.33 1.24 9.36
N ALA A 136 -1.97 0.99 10.62
CA ALA A 136 -2.07 -0.33 11.26
C ALA A 136 -3.49 -0.69 11.74
N GLY A 137 -4.52 0.06 11.34
CA GLY A 137 -5.92 -0.21 11.69
C GLY A 137 -6.32 0.14 13.13
N ILE A 138 -5.48 0.85 13.89
CA ILE A 138 -5.76 1.26 15.27
C ILE A 138 -6.55 2.58 15.26
N THR A 139 -7.87 2.50 15.07
CA THR A 139 -8.74 3.67 14.81
C THR A 139 -9.88 3.90 15.82
N SER A 140 -10.20 2.96 16.72
CA SER A 140 -11.25 3.10 17.76
C SER A 140 -10.69 3.74 19.05
N PRO A 141 -11.46 4.46 19.90
CA PRO A 141 -10.96 5.57 20.72
C PRO A 141 -10.11 5.09 21.90
N ALA A 142 -8.86 4.78 21.60
CA ALA A 142 -7.81 4.70 22.59
C ALA A 142 -7.52 6.14 23.06
N ALA A 143 -7.27 6.30 24.36
CA ALA A 143 -6.74 7.53 24.96
C ALA A 143 -5.79 8.35 24.05
N PRO A 144 -4.81 7.74 23.32
CA PRO A 144 -3.91 8.47 22.42
C PRO A 144 -4.57 9.32 21.32
N VAL A 145 -5.65 8.85 20.65
CA VAL A 145 -6.30 9.64 19.60
C VAL A 145 -6.94 10.89 20.20
N ALA A 146 -7.61 10.72 21.34
CA ALA A 146 -8.28 11.82 22.01
C ALA A 146 -7.28 12.83 22.61
N GLU A 147 -6.18 12.34 23.17
CA GLU A 147 -5.08 13.15 23.69
C GLU A 147 -4.34 13.89 22.58
N TYR A 148 -4.11 13.26 21.43
CA TYR A 148 -3.53 13.92 20.25
C TYR A 148 -4.42 15.06 19.73
N ILE A 149 -5.73 14.84 19.57
CA ILE A 149 -6.66 15.89 19.11
C ILE A 149 -6.72 17.04 20.14
N SER A 150 -6.73 16.71 21.44
CA SER A 150 -6.66 17.71 22.52
C SER A 150 -5.37 18.52 22.47
N SER A 151 -4.22 17.85 22.35
CA SER A 151 -2.90 18.46 22.32
C SER A 151 -2.68 19.32 21.07
N THR A 152 -3.19 18.89 19.92
CA THR A 152 -3.15 19.68 18.68
C THR A 152 -4.03 20.92 18.77
N TYR A 153 -5.21 20.84 19.40
CA TYR A 153 -6.03 22.02 19.69
C TYR A 153 -5.31 23.03 20.59
N GLN A 154 -4.71 22.56 21.69
CA GLN A 154 -3.91 23.43 22.57
C GLN A 154 -2.70 24.02 21.82
N GLY A 155 -2.10 23.24 20.94
CA GLY A 155 -0.95 23.57 20.12
C GLY A 155 -1.18 24.56 18.98
N GLN A 156 -2.44 24.84 18.60
CA GLN A 156 -2.73 25.96 17.70
C GLN A 156 -2.86 27.26 18.51
N GLY A 157 -3.66 27.31 19.58
CA GLY A 157 -3.94 28.55 20.33
C GLY A 157 -5.14 29.35 19.79
N SER A 158 -5.15 30.68 19.97
CA SER A 158 -6.22 31.59 19.46
C SER A 158 -5.79 32.49 18.27
N GLY A 159 -5.86 32.00 17.02
CA GLY A 159 -5.49 32.70 15.78
C GLY A 159 -5.39 31.79 14.53
N ASN A 160 -4.95 32.33 13.38
CA ASN A 160 -4.63 31.53 12.17
C ASN A 160 -3.34 30.74 12.42
N GLN A 161 -3.44 29.54 12.98
CA GLN A 161 -2.30 28.88 13.62
C GLN A 161 -2.05 27.49 13.05
N GLY A 162 -0.92 27.35 12.36
CA GLY A 162 -0.26 26.05 12.21
C GLY A 162 0.39 25.61 13.52
N TRP A 163 1.15 24.51 13.46
CA TRP A 163 1.83 23.92 14.61
C TRP A 163 3.33 24.19 14.59
N SER A 164 3.95 24.30 15.77
CA SER A 164 5.40 24.44 15.93
C SER A 164 6.08 23.06 15.95
N TYR A 165 7.42 23.01 15.97
CA TYR A 165 8.12 21.73 16.16
C TYR A 165 7.88 21.10 17.55
N TRP A 166 7.58 21.93 18.56
CA TRP A 166 7.46 21.50 19.96
C TRP A 166 6.00 21.48 20.41
N GLY A 167 5.64 20.47 21.22
CA GLY A 167 4.31 20.30 21.80
C GLY A 167 3.92 21.39 22.80
N GLY A 168 2.61 21.51 23.08
CA GLY A 168 2.03 22.46 24.03
C GLY A 168 1.61 23.81 23.42
N VAL A 169 1.06 24.70 24.27
CA VAL A 169 0.44 25.97 23.84
C VAL A 169 1.42 26.91 23.12
N LEU A 170 1.00 27.50 21.98
CA LEU A 170 1.79 28.53 21.31
C LEU A 170 1.96 29.77 22.18
N GLY A 171 3.20 30.25 22.27
CA GLY A 171 3.58 31.46 23.00
C GLY A 171 4.76 32.13 22.32
N VAL A 172 5.30 33.19 22.92
CA VAL A 172 6.31 34.09 22.32
C VAL A 172 7.57 33.36 21.79
N ASN A 173 7.87 32.17 22.33
CA ASN A 173 9.04 31.35 21.97
C ASN A 173 8.71 30.13 21.07
N LYS A 174 7.47 29.96 20.60
CA LYS A 174 7.03 28.84 19.75
C LYS A 174 6.29 29.35 18.52
N ALA A 175 6.92 29.28 17.35
CA ALA A 175 6.36 29.71 16.09
C ALA A 175 5.92 28.50 15.22
N PRO A 176 4.78 28.59 14.52
CA PRO A 176 4.37 27.58 13.55
C PRO A 176 5.36 27.41 12.39
N ALA A 177 5.46 26.18 11.88
CA ALA A 177 6.31 25.79 10.75
C ALA A 177 5.56 24.84 9.80
N ILE A 178 5.94 24.80 8.53
CA ILE A 178 5.33 24.02 7.44
C ILE A 178 5.32 22.54 7.80
N LEU A 179 6.47 21.95 8.13
CA LEU A 179 6.56 20.49 8.38
C LEU A 179 5.61 20.03 9.50
N PRO A 180 5.69 20.54 10.76
CA PRO A 180 4.73 20.16 11.79
C PRO A 180 3.29 20.46 11.37
N THR A 181 3.06 21.58 10.68
CA THR A 181 1.69 21.94 10.29
C THR A 181 1.11 20.95 9.29
N ALA A 182 1.86 20.66 8.24
CA ALA A 182 1.46 19.77 7.17
C ALA A 182 1.30 18.33 7.65
N SER A 183 2.21 17.82 8.50
CA SER A 183 2.07 16.48 9.10
C SER A 183 0.76 16.33 9.88
N ASN A 184 0.40 17.34 10.68
CA ASN A 184 -0.83 17.29 11.48
C ASN A 184 -2.08 17.48 10.60
N VAL A 185 -2.03 18.35 9.59
CA VAL A 185 -3.12 18.51 8.61
C VAL A 185 -3.40 17.19 7.90
N ALA A 186 -2.36 16.50 7.41
CA ALA A 186 -2.52 15.22 6.73
C ALA A 186 -3.15 14.17 7.67
N ALA A 187 -2.54 13.94 8.83
CA ALA A 187 -3.01 12.94 9.79
C ALA A 187 -4.47 13.21 10.22
N LEU A 188 -4.78 14.44 10.65
CA LEU A 188 -6.14 14.78 11.08
C LEU A 188 -7.16 14.66 9.93
N SER A 189 -6.78 14.98 8.69
CA SER A 189 -7.67 14.82 7.53
C SER A 189 -8.00 13.36 7.26
N HIS A 190 -7.03 12.45 7.38
CA HIS A 190 -7.28 11.02 7.22
C HIS A 190 -8.14 10.46 8.36
N PHE A 191 -7.89 10.83 9.62
CA PHE A 191 -8.78 10.45 10.73
C PHE A 191 -10.22 10.93 10.52
N TYR A 192 -10.40 12.11 9.92
CA TYR A 192 -11.72 12.61 9.57
C TYR A 192 -12.41 11.74 8.51
N GLN A 193 -11.67 11.26 7.51
CA GLN A 193 -12.18 10.31 6.51
C GLN A 193 -12.52 8.95 7.13
N ASP A 194 -11.78 8.53 8.15
CA ASP A 194 -12.04 7.31 8.92
C ASP A 194 -13.20 7.48 9.94
N GLY A 195 -13.93 8.61 9.90
CA GLY A 195 -15.12 8.86 10.72
C GLY A 195 -14.87 9.55 12.07
N ILE A 196 -13.61 9.81 12.44
CA ILE A 196 -13.27 10.53 13.66
C ILE A 196 -13.37 12.03 13.40
N THR A 197 -14.45 12.65 13.85
CA THR A 197 -14.74 14.07 13.53
C THR A 197 -14.25 15.06 14.58
N GLY A 198 -13.89 14.60 15.78
CA GLY A 198 -13.48 15.46 16.88
C GLY A 198 -13.49 14.77 18.24
N VAL A 199 -13.33 15.56 19.31
CA VAL A 199 -13.37 15.10 20.70
C VAL A 199 -14.17 16.05 21.57
N THR A 200 -14.76 15.49 22.62
CA THR A 200 -15.42 16.23 23.70
C THR A 200 -14.54 16.23 24.93
N LEU A 201 -14.17 17.42 25.43
CA LEU A 201 -13.39 17.59 26.65
C LEU A 201 -14.16 18.38 27.71
N LEU A 202 -13.69 18.33 28.94
CA LEU A 202 -14.08 19.27 29.99
C LEU A 202 -12.98 20.32 30.14
N ASP A 203 -13.35 21.60 30.17
CA ASP A 203 -12.42 22.67 30.50
C ASP A 203 -12.09 22.71 32.01
N VAL A 204 -11.21 23.63 32.41
CA VAL A 204 -10.81 23.84 33.82
C VAL A 204 -11.97 24.23 34.74
N ASN A 205 -13.13 24.57 34.20
CA ASN A 205 -14.36 24.93 34.92
C ASN A 205 -15.45 23.85 34.81
N ASN A 206 -15.10 22.63 34.38
CA ASN A 206 -16.02 21.52 34.10
C ASN A 206 -17.10 21.85 33.04
N GLN A 207 -16.84 22.79 32.13
CA GLN A 207 -17.70 23.04 30.97
C GLN A 207 -17.28 22.16 29.79
N THR A 208 -18.26 21.68 29.04
CA THR A 208 -18.00 20.86 27.86
C THR A 208 -17.42 21.71 26.72
N VAL A 209 -16.27 21.30 26.21
CA VAL A 209 -15.60 21.89 25.03
C VAL A 209 -15.60 20.85 23.91
N GLN A 210 -16.21 21.21 22.79
CA GLN A 210 -16.18 20.40 21.57
C GLN A 210 -15.04 20.87 20.69
N ILE A 211 -14.13 19.96 20.36
CA ILE A 211 -13.02 20.21 19.44
C ILE A 211 -13.30 19.44 18.16
N GLY A 212 -13.58 20.16 17.08
CA GLY A 212 -13.79 19.58 15.76
C GLY A 212 -12.50 19.53 14.94
N ILE A 213 -12.18 18.36 14.38
CA ILE A 213 -11.04 18.17 13.46
C ILE A 213 -11.19 19.09 12.24
N ASN A 214 -12.40 19.24 11.72
CA ASN A 214 -12.72 20.16 10.62
C ASN A 214 -12.21 21.59 10.87
N THR A 215 -12.36 22.08 12.11
CA THR A 215 -11.94 23.43 12.49
C THR A 215 -10.42 23.53 12.62
N LEU A 216 -9.79 22.51 13.19
CA LEU A 216 -8.32 22.44 13.31
C LEU A 216 -7.65 22.41 11.94
N VAL A 217 -8.11 21.53 11.06
CA VAL A 217 -7.60 21.37 9.70
C VAL A 217 -7.81 22.65 8.89
N ALA A 218 -9.01 23.25 8.92
CA ALA A 218 -9.29 24.48 8.18
C ALA A 218 -8.38 25.65 8.62
N ARG A 219 -8.10 25.80 9.92
CA ARG A 219 -7.19 26.85 10.43
C ARG A 219 -5.75 26.65 9.97
N ALA A 220 -5.24 25.42 10.09
CA ALA A 220 -3.88 25.09 9.72
C ALA A 220 -3.67 25.11 8.20
N ALA A 221 -4.64 24.65 7.42
CA ALA A 221 -4.61 24.74 5.97
C ALA A 221 -4.62 26.20 5.51
N ASN A 222 -5.43 27.07 6.13
CA ASN A 222 -5.36 28.52 5.87
C ASN A 222 -3.99 29.09 6.20
N TRP A 223 -3.37 28.67 7.30
CA TRP A 223 -2.01 29.06 7.64
C TRP A 223 -1.00 28.59 6.59
N LEU A 224 -1.08 27.35 6.11
CA LEU A 224 -0.22 26.84 5.03
C LEU A 224 -0.36 27.71 3.77
N LEU A 225 -1.57 28.09 3.39
CA LEU A 225 -1.80 28.97 2.24
C LEU A 225 -1.10 30.34 2.37
N THR A 226 -0.84 30.83 3.59
CA THR A 226 -0.06 32.06 3.80
C THR A 226 1.44 31.90 3.53
N LYS A 227 1.94 30.67 3.48
CA LYS A 227 3.36 30.35 3.17
C LYS A 227 3.65 30.20 1.68
N LYS A 228 2.60 30.19 0.86
CA LYS A 228 2.71 30.12 -0.59
C LYS A 228 3.31 31.40 -1.14
N GLN A 229 4.31 31.25 -2.00
CA GLN A 229 4.96 32.34 -2.73
C GLN A 229 4.27 32.59 -4.08
N SER A 230 4.76 33.60 -4.81
CA SER A 230 4.24 33.95 -6.13
C SER A 230 4.62 32.95 -7.23
N ASP A 231 5.72 32.22 -7.07
CA ASP A 231 6.19 31.18 -8.00
C ASP A 231 5.50 29.82 -7.78
N GLY A 232 4.59 29.73 -6.80
CA GLY A 232 3.89 28.49 -6.44
C GLY A 232 4.56 27.67 -5.35
N SER A 233 5.80 28.00 -4.96
CA SER A 233 6.48 27.32 -3.86
C SER A 233 5.84 27.62 -2.50
N PHE A 234 6.05 26.75 -1.52
CA PHE A 234 5.78 27.01 -0.11
C PHE A 234 7.11 27.05 0.64
N THR A 235 7.37 28.15 1.34
CA THR A 235 8.66 28.35 2.01
C THR A 235 8.50 28.94 3.41
N GLU A 236 9.45 28.62 4.30
CA GLU A 236 9.45 29.20 5.64
C GLU A 236 9.89 30.66 5.65
N SER A 237 10.78 30.99 4.71
CA SER A 237 11.34 32.31 4.50
C SER A 237 11.78 32.47 3.05
N SER A 238 12.15 33.69 2.66
CA SER A 238 12.71 33.96 1.33
C SER A 238 14.11 33.35 1.10
N ALA A 239 14.74 32.78 2.12
CA ALA A 239 16.08 32.17 2.06
C ALA A 239 16.04 30.64 2.23
N ASP A 240 14.88 30.02 1.94
CA ASP A 240 14.72 28.57 2.04
C ASP A 240 15.67 27.84 1.07
N THR A 241 16.38 26.84 1.59
CA THR A 241 17.42 26.11 0.86
C THR A 241 16.90 24.83 0.22
N ASN A 242 15.68 24.41 0.56
CA ASN A 242 15.01 23.27 -0.07
C ASN A 242 13.50 23.56 -0.20
N PRO A 243 13.12 24.54 -1.04
CA PRO A 243 11.72 24.90 -1.26
C PRO A 243 10.91 23.74 -1.88
N GLU A 244 11.55 22.80 -2.57
CA GLU A 244 10.90 21.61 -3.17
C GLU A 244 10.29 20.74 -2.07
N ARG A 245 11.08 20.40 -1.04
CA ARG A 245 10.61 19.58 0.09
C ARG A 245 9.44 20.22 0.82
N ASN A 246 9.53 21.52 1.10
CA ASN A 246 8.46 22.25 1.79
C ASN A 246 7.20 22.37 0.93
N THR A 247 7.37 22.58 -0.37
CA THR A 247 6.26 22.62 -1.33
C THR A 247 5.56 21.27 -1.44
N ALA A 248 6.30 20.18 -1.61
CA ALA A 248 5.72 18.84 -1.70
C ALA A 248 5.03 18.42 -0.39
N THR A 249 5.61 18.75 0.76
CA THR A 249 5.02 18.49 2.08
C THR A 249 3.71 19.26 2.26
N ALA A 250 3.69 20.55 1.92
CA ALA A 250 2.48 21.38 1.98
C ALA A 250 1.40 20.91 0.98
N TYR A 251 1.81 20.48 -0.22
CA TYR A 251 0.94 19.92 -1.24
C TYR A 251 0.20 18.68 -0.72
N ILE A 252 0.93 17.68 -0.21
CA ILE A 252 0.34 16.43 0.28
C ILE A 252 -0.66 16.70 1.40
N ALA A 253 -0.34 17.61 2.33
CA ALA A 253 -1.26 18.00 3.39
C ALA A 253 -2.53 18.70 2.88
N LEU A 254 -2.39 19.65 1.97
CA LEU A 254 -3.54 20.34 1.36
C LEU A 254 -4.38 19.40 0.49
N GLN A 255 -3.75 18.40 -0.14
CA GLN A 255 -4.43 17.36 -0.90
C GLN A 255 -5.24 16.45 0.03
N ALA A 256 -4.66 15.98 1.14
CA ALA A 256 -5.37 15.22 2.16
C ALA A 256 -6.59 16.00 2.72
N ALA A 257 -6.41 17.28 3.04
CA ALA A 257 -7.51 18.14 3.46
C ALA A 257 -8.58 18.32 2.36
N SER A 258 -8.17 18.36 1.10
CA SER A 258 -9.10 18.48 -0.04
C SER A 258 -9.91 17.20 -0.23
N ASN A 259 -9.26 16.04 -0.10
CA ASN A 259 -9.89 14.72 -0.18
C ASN A 259 -10.89 14.49 0.96
N ALA A 260 -10.61 15.05 2.14
CA ALA A 260 -11.51 15.03 3.30
C ALA A 260 -12.62 16.10 3.23
N ALA A 261 -12.67 16.92 2.16
CA ALA A 261 -13.56 18.07 2.04
C ALA A 261 -13.41 19.11 3.18
N LEU A 262 -12.21 19.22 3.75
CA LEU A 262 -11.84 20.16 4.83
C LEU A 262 -10.98 21.34 4.35
N ALA A 263 -10.52 21.32 3.09
CA ALA A 263 -9.65 22.34 2.55
C ALA A 263 -10.36 23.71 2.42
N PRO A 264 -9.67 24.81 2.78
CA PRO A 264 -10.23 26.16 2.63
C PRO A 264 -10.28 26.63 1.17
N ALA A 265 -11.03 27.69 0.92
CA ALA A 265 -11.08 28.35 -0.38
C ALA A 265 -9.66 28.74 -0.86
N GLY A 266 -9.37 28.48 -2.13
CA GLY A 266 -8.06 28.73 -2.74
C GLY A 266 -7.08 27.55 -2.66
N ALA A 267 -7.38 26.49 -1.90
CA ALA A 267 -6.53 25.30 -1.83
C ALA A 267 -6.32 24.65 -3.20
N SER A 268 -7.36 24.50 -4.03
CA SER A 268 -7.22 23.90 -5.36
C SER A 268 -6.30 24.70 -6.28
N ALA A 269 -6.37 26.04 -6.24
CA ALA A 269 -5.47 26.90 -7.00
C ALA A 269 -4.03 26.83 -6.48
N ALA A 270 -3.86 26.69 -5.16
CA ALA A 270 -2.55 26.52 -4.54
C ALA A 270 -1.91 25.17 -4.88
N LEU A 271 -2.68 24.08 -4.88
CA LEU A 271 -2.23 22.75 -5.31
C LEU A 271 -1.74 22.79 -6.76
N LEU A 272 -2.52 23.41 -7.67
CA LEU A 272 -2.11 23.53 -9.07
C LEU A 272 -0.80 24.31 -9.24
N GLN A 273 -0.64 25.41 -8.51
CA GLN A 273 0.60 26.22 -8.57
C GLN A 273 1.80 25.48 -7.96
N ALA A 274 1.61 24.74 -6.87
CA ALA A 274 2.65 23.93 -6.27
C ALA A 274 3.10 22.78 -7.18
N ALA A 275 2.15 22.09 -7.84
CA ALA A 275 2.47 21.06 -8.82
C ALA A 275 3.28 21.64 -10.00
N GLY A 276 2.87 22.79 -10.53
CA GLY A 276 3.61 23.49 -11.57
C GLY A 276 5.01 23.94 -11.12
N PHE A 277 5.16 24.39 -9.87
CA PHE A 277 6.48 24.70 -9.31
C PHE A 277 7.37 23.45 -9.25
N LEU A 278 6.88 22.35 -8.69
CA LEU A 278 7.65 21.10 -8.56
C LEU A 278 8.05 20.57 -9.93
N GLN A 279 7.13 20.53 -10.89
CA GLN A 279 7.44 20.12 -12.26
C GLN A 279 8.59 20.94 -12.86
N ASN A 280 8.51 22.27 -12.78
CA ASN A 280 9.55 23.16 -13.32
C ASN A 280 10.91 23.05 -12.58
N ARG A 281 10.93 22.46 -11.39
CA ARG A 281 12.13 22.28 -10.56
C ARG A 281 12.76 20.91 -10.72
N GLN A 282 12.13 19.98 -11.44
CA GLN A 282 12.74 18.70 -11.76
C GLN A 282 14.01 18.94 -12.59
N ALA A 283 15.12 18.33 -12.17
CA ALA A 283 16.35 18.37 -12.93
C ALA A 283 16.27 17.42 -14.13
N ALA A 284 17.10 17.65 -15.16
CA ALA A 284 17.13 16.83 -16.37
C ALA A 284 17.54 15.34 -16.14
N ASN A 285 17.97 14.99 -14.92
CA ASN A 285 18.20 13.61 -14.52
C ASN A 285 16.97 12.99 -13.83
N GLY A 286 15.83 13.67 -13.79
CA GLY A 286 14.60 13.23 -13.14
C GLY A 286 14.50 13.55 -11.64
N SER A 287 15.57 14.02 -10.99
CA SER A 287 15.60 14.23 -9.54
C SER A 287 15.14 15.62 -9.10
N TRP A 288 14.79 15.72 -7.82
CA TRP A 288 14.73 17.00 -7.10
C TRP A 288 15.92 17.08 -6.14
N ASN A 289 16.78 18.08 -6.36
CA ASN A 289 17.96 18.37 -5.54
C ASN A 289 18.98 17.21 -5.43
N ASN A 290 18.94 16.21 -6.32
CA ASN A 290 19.71 14.96 -6.20
C ASN A 290 19.54 14.28 -4.83
N ASP A 291 18.38 14.45 -4.20
CA ASP A 291 18.06 13.90 -2.89
C ASP A 291 16.91 12.91 -3.02
N ALA A 292 17.10 11.67 -2.56
CA ALA A 292 16.12 10.62 -2.75
C ALA A 292 14.81 10.88 -1.99
N TYR A 293 14.89 11.45 -0.78
CA TYR A 293 13.71 11.82 -0.01
C TYR A 293 12.90 12.92 -0.73
N THR A 294 13.55 14.00 -1.15
CA THR A 294 12.89 15.12 -1.85
C THR A 294 12.36 14.68 -3.21
N THR A 295 13.07 13.80 -3.93
CA THR A 295 12.62 13.24 -5.21
C THR A 295 11.36 12.39 -5.03
N ALA A 296 11.37 11.45 -4.08
CA ALA A 296 10.22 10.60 -3.80
C ALA A 296 9.00 11.41 -3.32
N LEU A 297 9.22 12.36 -2.42
CA LEU A 297 8.17 13.23 -1.91
C LEU A 297 7.55 14.09 -3.03
N SER A 298 8.38 14.61 -3.95
CA SER A 298 7.90 15.39 -5.10
C SER A 298 7.13 14.52 -6.09
N LEU A 299 7.61 13.30 -6.36
CA LEU A 299 6.95 12.32 -7.22
C LEU A 299 5.52 12.00 -6.74
N ARG A 300 5.30 11.90 -5.43
CA ARG A 300 3.94 11.68 -4.86
C ARG A 300 2.94 12.79 -5.13
N THR A 301 3.39 13.99 -5.51
CA THR A 301 2.48 15.09 -5.84
C THR A 301 1.85 14.97 -7.22
N PHE A 302 2.45 14.14 -8.09
CA PHE A 302 1.91 13.84 -9.41
C PHE A 302 0.72 12.88 -9.30
N PRO A 303 -0.23 12.92 -10.26
CA PRO A 303 -1.39 12.02 -10.25
C PRO A 303 -0.99 10.53 -10.24
N ALA A 304 -1.79 9.74 -9.54
CA ALA A 304 -1.64 8.29 -9.43
C ALA A 304 -2.28 7.58 -10.64
N THR A 305 -1.88 7.93 -11.87
CA THR A 305 -2.30 7.15 -13.05
C THR A 305 -1.37 5.96 -13.25
N ILE A 306 -1.96 4.80 -13.55
CA ILE A 306 -1.25 3.56 -13.85
C ILE A 306 -0.34 3.80 -15.06
N MET A 307 0.92 3.42 -14.94
CA MET A 307 1.83 3.30 -16.08
C MET A 307 1.77 1.86 -16.59
N ALA A 308 1.81 1.68 -17.91
CA ALA A 308 1.88 0.35 -18.50
C ALA A 308 3.19 -0.36 -18.11
N ASP A 309 3.08 -1.67 -17.90
CA ASP A 309 4.17 -2.61 -17.59
C ASP A 309 3.80 -3.89 -18.35
N ALA A 310 4.29 -4.01 -19.58
CA ALA A 310 3.80 -5.01 -20.54
C ALA A 310 4.35 -6.41 -20.27
N ASP A 311 5.52 -6.53 -19.66
CA ASP A 311 6.17 -7.80 -19.33
C ASP A 311 5.98 -8.21 -17.86
N HIS A 312 5.32 -7.37 -17.07
CA HIS A 312 4.98 -7.59 -15.67
C HIS A 312 6.20 -7.79 -14.77
N ASP A 313 7.33 -7.17 -15.13
CA ASP A 313 8.56 -7.24 -14.33
C ASP A 313 8.63 -6.14 -13.25
N GLY A 314 7.63 -5.26 -13.24
CA GLY A 314 7.40 -4.22 -12.25
C GLY A 314 8.17 -2.93 -12.48
N ILE A 315 8.84 -2.76 -13.62
CA ILE A 315 9.34 -1.48 -14.11
C ILE A 315 8.40 -1.01 -15.24
N PRO A 316 7.78 0.18 -15.13
CA PRO A 316 6.91 0.65 -16.20
C PRO A 316 7.63 0.86 -17.53
N ASP A 317 6.97 0.58 -18.67
CA ASP A 317 7.53 0.65 -20.03
C ASP A 317 8.22 2.00 -20.34
N ALA A 318 7.70 3.08 -19.76
CA ALA A 318 8.24 4.44 -19.94
C ALA A 318 9.56 4.67 -19.17
N VAL A 319 9.81 3.89 -18.12
CA VAL A 319 11.00 3.95 -17.26
C VAL A 319 12.14 3.11 -17.84
N GLU A 320 11.81 2.01 -18.50
CA GLU A 320 12.80 1.02 -18.93
C GLU A 320 13.89 1.52 -19.86
N PRO A 321 13.61 2.34 -20.90
CA PRO A 321 14.66 2.94 -21.72
C PRO A 321 15.59 3.85 -20.92
N LEU A 322 15.13 4.40 -19.78
CA LEU A 322 15.91 5.28 -18.91
C LEU A 322 16.87 4.47 -18.03
N VAL A 323 16.53 3.23 -17.69
CA VAL A 323 17.32 2.34 -16.82
C VAL A 323 18.07 1.24 -17.59
N GLY A 324 17.79 1.08 -18.88
CA GLY A 324 18.48 0.16 -19.78
C GLY A 324 17.91 -1.26 -19.81
N THR A 325 16.60 -1.40 -19.53
CA THR A 325 15.81 -2.65 -19.65
C THR A 325 14.92 -2.60 -20.91
N ASP A 326 14.25 -3.70 -21.25
CA ASP A 326 13.42 -3.83 -22.46
C ASP A 326 11.94 -4.09 -22.12
N PRO A 327 10.99 -3.27 -22.61
CA PRO A 327 9.54 -3.37 -22.33
C PRO A 327 8.80 -4.58 -22.80
N ASN A 328 9.50 -5.60 -23.24
CA ASN A 328 8.90 -6.85 -23.67
C ASN A 328 9.61 -8.05 -23.04
N LEU A 329 10.55 -7.86 -22.13
CA LEU A 329 11.41 -8.90 -21.59
C LEU A 329 11.63 -8.72 -20.09
N THR A 330 11.13 -9.67 -19.30
CA THR A 330 11.30 -9.73 -17.85
C THR A 330 12.76 -9.65 -17.40
N ASP A 331 13.28 -8.44 -17.20
CA ASP A 331 14.71 -8.20 -17.07
C ASP A 331 15.14 -7.09 -16.10
N SER A 332 14.19 -6.56 -15.33
CA SER A 332 14.39 -5.69 -14.16
C SER A 332 15.41 -6.23 -13.15
N TRP A 333 15.51 -7.56 -13.01
CA TRP A 333 16.49 -8.21 -12.14
C TRP A 333 17.95 -8.01 -12.57
N LYS A 334 18.21 -7.62 -13.83
CA LYS A 334 19.56 -7.29 -14.33
C LYS A 334 20.07 -5.97 -13.76
N LEU A 335 19.18 -5.12 -13.24
CA LEU A 335 19.53 -3.85 -12.61
C LEU A 335 20.07 -4.10 -11.19
N GLN A 336 21.37 -4.40 -11.08
CA GLN A 336 22.05 -4.49 -9.78
C GLN A 336 22.37 -3.08 -9.26
N PRO A 337 21.86 -2.67 -8.08
CA PRO A 337 22.21 -1.39 -7.47
C PRO A 337 23.61 -1.40 -6.83
N GLN A 338 24.33 -0.29 -6.99
CA GLN A 338 25.50 0.06 -6.17
C GLN A 338 25.57 1.58 -5.93
N ASN A 339 25.59 1.97 -4.65
CA ASN A 339 26.13 3.20 -4.05
C ASN A 339 26.11 4.50 -4.90
N GLY A 340 25.07 4.73 -5.72
CA GLY A 340 24.88 5.96 -6.48
C GLY A 340 25.94 6.27 -7.55
N LEU A 341 26.65 5.29 -8.11
CA LEU A 341 27.56 5.51 -9.26
C LEU A 341 27.47 4.35 -10.26
N THR A 342 27.28 4.70 -11.53
CA THR A 342 27.31 3.87 -12.77
C THR A 342 27.72 2.40 -12.56
N ALA A 343 26.84 1.49 -12.99
CA ALA A 343 27.06 0.05 -13.04
C ALA A 343 28.49 -0.30 -13.52
N THR A 344 29.32 -0.77 -12.61
CA THR A 344 30.56 -1.48 -12.95
C THR A 344 30.48 -2.90 -12.41
N PRO A 345 31.05 -3.90 -13.11
CA PRO A 345 30.78 -5.30 -12.84
C PRO A 345 31.18 -5.71 -11.41
N ASN A 346 30.33 -6.50 -10.75
CA ASN A 346 30.67 -7.22 -9.54
C ASN A 346 32.03 -7.93 -9.74
N PRO A 347 33.08 -7.61 -8.96
CA PRO A 347 34.42 -8.16 -9.21
C PRO A 347 34.49 -9.68 -9.04
N THR A 348 33.54 -10.29 -8.33
CA THR A 348 33.39 -11.76 -8.22
C THR A 348 32.34 -12.32 -9.18
N GLY A 349 31.42 -11.49 -9.67
CA GLY A 349 30.26 -11.88 -10.47
C GLY A 349 29.19 -12.69 -9.70
N LEU A 350 29.40 -12.99 -8.40
CA LEU A 350 28.46 -13.80 -7.63
C LEU A 350 27.11 -13.10 -7.48
N GLN A 351 26.05 -13.73 -7.96
CA GLN A 351 24.71 -13.20 -7.94
C GLN A 351 23.68 -14.32 -7.84
N GLY A 352 22.52 -14.02 -7.29
CA GLY A 352 21.39 -14.94 -7.25
C GLY A 352 20.13 -14.25 -7.76
N ASN A 353 19.22 -15.03 -8.34
CA ASN A 353 17.96 -14.49 -8.82
C ASN A 353 17.08 -14.06 -7.65
N PRO A 354 16.55 -12.82 -7.66
CA PRO A 354 15.57 -12.36 -6.68
C PRO A 354 14.33 -13.24 -6.73
N VAL A 355 13.68 -13.40 -5.58
CA VAL A 355 12.41 -14.14 -5.51
C VAL A 355 11.28 -13.12 -5.41
N VAL A 356 10.54 -12.88 -6.49
CA VAL A 356 9.32 -12.07 -6.46
C VAL A 356 8.22 -12.91 -7.07
N THR A 357 7.30 -13.39 -6.23
CA THR A 357 6.22 -14.25 -6.71
C THR A 357 5.02 -14.20 -5.75
N GLU A 358 3.86 -14.48 -6.31
CA GLU A 358 2.66 -14.76 -5.54
C GLU A 358 2.49 -16.27 -5.40
N VAL A 359 1.87 -16.71 -4.31
CA VAL A 359 1.59 -18.12 -4.00
C VAL A 359 0.27 -18.21 -3.27
N LEU A 360 -0.41 -19.36 -3.32
CA LEU A 360 -1.65 -19.56 -2.59
C LEU A 360 -1.43 -20.17 -1.21
N ALA A 361 -2.21 -19.71 -0.23
CA ALA A 361 -2.28 -20.34 1.08
C ALA A 361 -2.73 -21.80 0.94
N ASN A 362 -2.12 -22.68 1.72
CA ASN A 362 -2.36 -24.13 1.78
C ASN A 362 -2.01 -24.92 0.52
N ALA A 363 -1.49 -24.27 -0.53
CA ALA A 363 -0.97 -24.94 -1.73
C ALA A 363 0.50 -25.32 -1.55
N ALA A 364 0.92 -26.49 -2.04
CA ALA A 364 2.34 -26.83 -2.07
C ALA A 364 3.05 -25.96 -3.11
N PHE A 365 4.17 -25.37 -2.71
CA PHE A 365 4.95 -24.43 -3.51
C PHE A 365 6.43 -24.85 -3.53
N SER A 366 7.08 -24.67 -4.69
CA SER A 366 8.51 -24.84 -4.85
C SER A 366 9.06 -23.85 -5.89
N TYR A 367 9.86 -22.88 -5.44
CA TYR A 367 10.53 -21.91 -6.30
C TYR A 367 12.03 -22.19 -6.41
N PRO A 368 12.55 -22.47 -7.61
CA PRO A 368 13.97 -22.76 -7.78
C PRO A 368 14.83 -21.52 -7.53
N LEU A 369 15.91 -21.68 -6.76
CA LEU A 369 16.92 -20.64 -6.54
C LEU A 369 18.10 -20.88 -7.48
N SER A 370 18.43 -19.87 -8.28
CA SER A 370 19.55 -19.91 -9.21
C SER A 370 20.64 -18.92 -8.81
N ALA A 371 21.89 -19.34 -8.96
CA ALA A 371 23.08 -18.53 -8.73
C ALA A 371 23.96 -18.51 -9.97
N ALA A 372 24.63 -17.39 -10.22
CA ALA A 372 25.58 -17.20 -11.31
C ALA A 372 26.84 -16.46 -10.82
N GLY A 373 27.92 -16.58 -11.58
CA GLY A 373 29.25 -16.03 -11.25
C GLY A 373 29.82 -16.54 -9.93
N GLY A 374 30.87 -15.91 -9.41
CA GLY A 374 31.64 -16.43 -8.28
C GLY A 374 32.28 -17.79 -8.58
N THR A 375 32.62 -18.53 -7.53
CA THR A 375 33.18 -19.90 -7.65
C THR A 375 32.09 -20.96 -7.39
N PRO A 376 31.82 -21.89 -8.33
CA PRO A 376 30.79 -22.92 -8.15
C PRO A 376 30.93 -23.71 -6.85
N GLY A 377 29.79 -24.14 -6.31
CA GLY A 377 29.67 -24.68 -4.95
C GLY A 377 28.84 -23.76 -4.06
N TYR A 378 27.69 -23.34 -4.59
CA TYR A 378 26.81 -22.37 -3.95
C TYR A 378 26.05 -22.98 -2.79
N ASN A 379 25.86 -22.18 -1.74
CA ASN A 379 25.05 -22.49 -0.59
C ASN A 379 24.07 -21.35 -0.35
N TRP A 380 22.79 -21.71 -0.19
CA TRP A 380 21.73 -20.77 0.14
C TRP A 380 21.28 -20.97 1.57
N SER A 381 21.01 -19.86 2.26
CA SER A 381 20.44 -19.89 3.60
C SER A 381 19.53 -18.69 3.83
N PHE A 382 18.64 -18.79 4.80
CA PHE A 382 17.80 -17.67 5.20
C PHE A 382 18.67 -16.59 5.86
N GLY A 383 18.53 -15.35 5.41
CA GLY A 383 19.34 -14.20 5.84
C GLY A 383 18.62 -13.19 6.72
N GLY A 384 17.29 -13.12 6.66
CA GLY A 384 16.48 -12.20 7.48
C GLY A 384 15.09 -11.93 6.88
N GLY A 385 14.27 -11.15 7.59
CA GLY A 385 12.88 -10.85 7.25
C GLY A 385 11.92 -11.92 7.75
N GLN A 386 10.83 -12.14 7.01
CA GLN A 386 9.85 -13.18 7.29
C GLN A 386 9.62 -14.03 6.04
N LEU A 387 9.72 -15.35 6.19
CA LEU A 387 9.15 -16.29 5.23
C LEU A 387 7.71 -16.60 5.63
N PRO A 388 6.83 -16.95 4.68
CA PRO A 388 5.52 -17.49 5.01
C PRO A 388 5.64 -18.67 5.97
N PRO A 389 4.78 -18.77 7.00
CA PRO A 389 4.71 -19.97 7.83
C PRO A 389 4.54 -21.22 6.97
N GLY A 390 5.42 -22.21 7.15
CA GLY A 390 5.41 -23.44 6.34
C GLY A 390 6.31 -23.42 5.10
N VAL A 391 6.99 -22.30 4.80
CA VAL A 391 7.99 -22.18 3.72
C VAL A 391 9.41 -22.11 4.28
N ALA A 392 10.36 -22.80 3.65
CA ALA A 392 11.77 -22.79 4.02
C ALA A 392 12.69 -22.90 2.80
N VAL A 393 13.97 -22.50 2.97
CA VAL A 393 15.03 -22.81 2.00
C VAL A 393 15.38 -24.30 2.10
N SER A 394 15.39 -25.00 0.97
CA SER A 394 15.81 -26.40 0.87
C SER A 394 17.16 -26.63 1.56
N ALA A 395 17.33 -27.73 2.30
CA ALA A 395 18.58 -28.00 3.04
C ALA A 395 19.77 -28.40 2.16
N THR A 396 19.53 -28.86 0.93
CA THR A 396 20.54 -29.33 -0.03
C THR A 396 20.14 -28.97 -1.45
N ALA A 397 21.12 -28.91 -2.35
CA ALA A 397 20.87 -28.73 -3.78
C ALA A 397 19.99 -29.86 -4.38
N PRO A 398 19.14 -29.58 -5.40
CA PRO A 398 18.91 -28.27 -6.03
C PRO A 398 18.25 -27.29 -5.06
N TRP A 399 18.76 -26.06 -5.02
CA TRP A 399 18.29 -25.07 -4.05
C TRP A 399 16.93 -24.52 -4.46
N SER A 400 16.00 -24.47 -3.52
CA SER A 400 14.67 -23.91 -3.74
C SER A 400 14.09 -23.34 -2.44
N LEU A 401 13.13 -22.43 -2.55
CA LEU A 401 12.17 -22.16 -1.49
C LEU A 401 11.02 -23.15 -1.64
N THR A 402 10.74 -23.93 -0.59
CA THR A 402 9.76 -25.02 -0.66
C THR A 402 8.89 -25.04 0.57
N GLY A 403 7.65 -25.49 0.42
CA GLY A 403 6.77 -25.79 1.52
C GLY A 403 5.31 -25.52 1.17
N THR A 404 4.49 -25.38 2.21
CA THR A 404 3.06 -25.07 2.09
C THR A 404 2.80 -23.84 2.95
N PRO A 405 2.71 -22.63 2.37
CA PRO A 405 2.43 -21.43 3.14
C PRO A 405 1.04 -21.54 3.78
N THR A 406 0.92 -21.35 5.09
CA THR A 406 -0.37 -21.56 5.80
C THR A 406 -1.09 -20.26 6.17
N ALA A 407 -0.47 -19.12 5.93
CA ALA A 407 -1.03 -17.82 6.28
C ALA A 407 -0.91 -16.89 5.07
N ALA A 408 -2.02 -16.26 4.71
CA ALA A 408 -2.04 -15.20 3.72
C ALA A 408 -1.31 -13.96 4.26
N GLY A 409 -0.71 -13.18 3.35
CA GLY A 409 0.05 -11.99 3.72
C GLY A 409 1.23 -11.73 2.81
N SER A 410 1.90 -10.61 3.05
CA SER A 410 3.07 -10.18 2.29
C SER A 410 4.34 -10.44 3.09
N TYR A 411 5.24 -11.25 2.55
CA TYR A 411 6.42 -11.76 3.23
C TYR A 411 7.70 -11.29 2.53
N PRO A 412 8.25 -10.11 2.91
CA PRO A 412 9.57 -9.69 2.47
C PRO A 412 10.67 -10.41 3.27
N PHE A 413 11.67 -10.94 2.57
CA PHE A 413 12.80 -11.65 3.15
C PHE A 413 14.11 -11.39 2.42
N VAL A 414 15.20 -11.85 3.02
CA VAL A 414 16.53 -11.87 2.42
C VAL A 414 17.09 -13.28 2.54
N LEU A 415 17.69 -13.76 1.46
CA LEU A 415 18.49 -14.98 1.41
C LEU A 415 19.98 -14.60 1.38
N ASN A 416 20.81 -15.45 1.97
CA ASN A 416 22.25 -15.39 1.82
C ASN A 416 22.69 -16.41 0.78
N LEU A 417 23.34 -15.94 -0.28
CA LEU A 417 24.03 -16.77 -1.27
C LEU A 417 25.52 -16.71 -0.99
N LYS A 418 26.12 -17.86 -0.73
CA LYS A 418 27.57 -18.02 -0.49
C LYS A 418 28.18 -18.94 -1.54
N ASP A 419 29.32 -18.56 -2.10
CA ASP A 419 30.09 -19.40 -3.03
C ASP A 419 31.08 -20.31 -2.30
N SER A 420 31.79 -21.18 -3.03
CA SER A 420 32.71 -22.15 -2.41
C SER A 420 33.99 -21.54 -1.83
N LEU A 421 34.34 -20.29 -2.19
CA LEU A 421 35.43 -19.53 -1.58
C LEU A 421 34.97 -18.71 -0.38
N GLY A 422 33.67 -18.72 -0.12
CA GLY A 422 33.04 -18.04 1.00
C GLY A 422 32.72 -16.57 0.75
N VAL A 423 32.73 -16.13 -0.51
CA VAL A 423 32.13 -14.86 -0.92
C VAL A 423 30.63 -14.97 -0.71
N SER A 424 30.04 -13.98 -0.03
CA SER A 424 28.59 -13.94 0.22
C SER A 424 27.97 -12.69 -0.38
N VAL A 425 26.77 -12.85 -0.94
CA VAL A 425 25.87 -11.78 -1.35
C VAL A 425 24.48 -12.03 -0.76
N THR A 426 23.72 -10.96 -0.56
CA THR A 426 22.31 -11.04 -0.17
C THR A 426 21.43 -11.03 -1.41
N VAL A 427 20.39 -11.85 -1.38
CA VAL A 427 19.39 -11.95 -2.45
C VAL A 427 18.03 -11.62 -1.83
N PRO A 428 17.40 -10.50 -2.21
CA PRO A 428 16.12 -10.10 -1.67
C PRO A 428 15.01 -11.01 -2.20
N GLY A 429 13.94 -11.14 -1.44
CA GLY A 429 12.72 -11.79 -1.89
C GLY A 429 11.46 -11.21 -1.29
N PHE A 430 10.35 -11.42 -1.99
CA PHE A 430 9.00 -11.08 -1.59
C PHE A 430 8.08 -12.21 -2.05
N LEU A 431 7.37 -12.78 -1.09
CA LEU A 431 6.31 -13.75 -1.33
C LEU A 431 4.99 -13.13 -0.90
N ARG A 432 4.06 -12.94 -1.83
CA ARG A 432 2.66 -12.64 -1.48
C ARG A 432 1.90 -13.94 -1.40
N VAL A 433 1.44 -14.30 -0.22
CA VAL A 433 0.53 -15.43 -0.02
C VAL A 433 -0.89 -14.92 -0.12
N ILE A 434 -1.61 -15.37 -1.14
CA ILE A 434 -3.00 -15.05 -1.36
C ILE A 434 -3.85 -16.05 -0.58
N ALA A 435 -4.84 -15.55 0.14
CA ALA A 435 -5.78 -16.40 0.86
C ALA A 435 -6.69 -17.11 -0.15
N VAL A 436 -6.79 -18.44 -0.04
CA VAL A 436 -7.81 -19.20 -0.77
C VAL A 436 -9.00 -19.30 0.18
N ASN A 437 -9.80 -18.24 0.23
CA ASN A 437 -10.87 -18.12 1.20
C ASN A 437 -12.25 -18.44 0.65
N ASP A 438 -12.38 -18.75 -0.64
CA ASP A 438 -13.69 -19.05 -1.22
C ASP A 438 -13.56 -19.95 -2.46
N ILE A 439 -14.56 -20.82 -2.66
CA ILE A 439 -14.80 -21.58 -3.89
C ILE A 439 -15.13 -20.68 -5.09
N THR A 440 -15.33 -19.38 -4.86
CA THR A 440 -15.65 -18.36 -5.87
C THR A 440 -14.47 -17.45 -6.24
N THR A 441 -13.36 -17.46 -5.48
CA THR A 441 -12.23 -16.56 -5.74
C THR A 441 -11.53 -16.96 -7.02
N ASP A 442 -11.67 -16.17 -8.08
CA ASP A 442 -10.96 -16.30 -9.36
C ASP A 442 -9.81 -15.28 -9.37
N THR A 443 -8.59 -15.77 -9.11
CA THR A 443 -7.44 -14.91 -8.80
C THR A 443 -6.80 -14.30 -10.05
N ASP A 444 -6.85 -14.98 -11.19
CA ASP A 444 -6.35 -14.46 -12.48
C ASP A 444 -7.46 -13.92 -13.39
N GLY A 445 -8.72 -14.09 -13.01
CA GLY A 445 -9.89 -13.49 -13.66
C GLY A 445 -10.27 -14.20 -14.96
N ASP A 446 -9.90 -15.46 -15.13
CA ASP A 446 -10.12 -16.22 -16.35
C ASP A 446 -11.50 -16.92 -16.41
N GLY A 447 -12.22 -16.93 -15.29
CA GLY A 447 -13.52 -17.55 -15.10
C GLY A 447 -13.49 -18.90 -14.38
N VAL A 448 -12.32 -19.40 -13.98
CA VAL A 448 -12.15 -20.60 -13.14
C VAL A 448 -11.77 -20.16 -11.73
N PRO A 449 -12.57 -20.47 -10.69
CA PRO A 449 -12.17 -20.13 -9.33
C PRO A 449 -10.93 -20.90 -8.87
N SER A 450 -10.03 -20.22 -8.19
CA SER A 450 -8.71 -20.68 -7.74
C SER A 450 -8.72 -21.86 -6.78
N TYR A 451 -9.84 -22.12 -6.11
CA TYR A 451 -10.03 -23.38 -5.42
C TYR A 451 -10.05 -24.58 -6.39
N PHE A 452 -10.76 -24.45 -7.52
CA PHE A 452 -10.87 -25.49 -8.54
C PHE A 452 -9.57 -25.64 -9.31
N GLU A 453 -8.89 -24.54 -9.61
CA GLU A 453 -7.60 -24.55 -10.27
C GLU A 453 -6.56 -25.34 -9.45
N LEU A 454 -6.48 -25.08 -8.14
CA LEU A 454 -5.61 -25.83 -7.22
C LEU A 454 -5.97 -27.33 -7.14
N ARG A 455 -7.26 -27.66 -7.12
CA ARG A 455 -7.73 -29.05 -7.05
C ARG A 455 -7.32 -29.82 -8.30
N ASP A 456 -7.47 -29.19 -9.45
CA ASP A 456 -7.33 -29.83 -10.76
C ASP A 456 -5.93 -29.64 -11.36
N LYS A 457 -5.00 -29.10 -10.55
CA LYS A 457 -3.58 -28.87 -10.85
C LYS A 457 -3.35 -27.86 -11.98
N LEU A 458 -4.30 -26.97 -12.15
CA LEU A 458 -4.15 -25.74 -12.89
C LEU A 458 -3.45 -24.70 -12.01
N ASN A 459 -2.98 -23.62 -12.61
CA ASN A 459 -2.26 -22.54 -11.99
C ASN A 459 -3.20 -21.35 -11.78
N PRO A 460 -3.63 -21.10 -10.53
CA PRO A 460 -4.57 -20.04 -10.18
C PRO A 460 -4.06 -18.60 -10.31
N LEU A 461 -2.95 -18.42 -11.00
CA LEU A 461 -2.33 -17.14 -11.27
C LEU A 461 -2.09 -16.95 -12.77
N ALA A 462 -2.61 -17.85 -13.60
CA ALA A 462 -2.39 -17.89 -15.04
C ALA A 462 -3.63 -18.42 -15.76
N ALA A 463 -4.30 -17.52 -16.48
CA ALA A 463 -5.48 -17.82 -17.31
C ALA A 463 -5.29 -18.91 -18.39
N ASP A 464 -4.06 -19.37 -18.60
CA ASP A 464 -3.66 -20.49 -19.45
C ASP A 464 -2.45 -21.15 -18.77
N THR A 465 -2.71 -22.22 -18.02
CA THR A 465 -1.72 -22.86 -17.15
C THR A 465 -0.53 -23.41 -17.94
N ASP A 466 -0.78 -24.00 -19.09
CA ASP A 466 0.23 -24.70 -19.87
C ASP A 466 0.74 -23.92 -21.10
N HIS A 467 0.18 -22.72 -21.31
CA HIS A 467 0.52 -21.76 -22.34
C HIS A 467 0.37 -22.31 -23.76
N ASP A 468 -0.59 -23.21 -23.99
CA ASP A 468 -0.85 -23.77 -25.30
C ASP A 468 -1.74 -22.88 -26.20
N GLY A 469 -2.30 -21.81 -25.63
CA GLY A 469 -3.16 -20.83 -26.27
C GLY A 469 -4.65 -21.10 -26.08
N ILE A 470 -5.02 -22.10 -25.28
CA ILE A 470 -6.39 -22.38 -24.82
C ILE A 470 -6.48 -21.96 -23.35
N PRO A 471 -7.36 -21.00 -22.98
CA PRO A 471 -7.52 -20.62 -21.59
C PRO A 471 -8.09 -21.74 -20.73
N ASP A 472 -7.71 -21.79 -19.46
CA ASP A 472 -8.12 -22.81 -18.49
C ASP A 472 -9.66 -22.88 -18.37
N SER A 473 -10.34 -21.74 -18.42
CA SER A 473 -11.81 -21.68 -18.47
C SER A 473 -12.45 -22.37 -19.68
N LEU A 474 -11.77 -22.40 -20.83
CA LEU A 474 -12.25 -23.08 -22.03
C LEU A 474 -11.93 -24.58 -21.99
N GLU A 475 -10.82 -24.96 -21.38
CA GLU A 475 -10.51 -26.36 -21.09
C GLU A 475 -11.52 -26.93 -20.08
N TRP A 476 -11.81 -26.17 -19.03
CA TRP A 476 -12.82 -26.45 -18.01
C TRP A 476 -14.20 -26.71 -18.61
N SER A 477 -14.63 -25.86 -19.56
CA SER A 477 -15.92 -25.95 -20.24
C SER A 477 -16.07 -27.22 -21.11
N ASN A 478 -14.97 -27.86 -21.51
CA ASN A 478 -14.99 -29.04 -22.39
C ASN A 478 -15.06 -30.40 -21.65
N TYR A 479 -15.10 -30.41 -20.30
CA TYR A 479 -15.24 -31.63 -19.48
C TYR A 479 -16.53 -31.71 -18.60
N PRO A 480 -17.74 -31.38 -19.11
CA PRO A 480 -18.96 -31.32 -18.29
C PRO A 480 -19.36 -32.70 -17.69
N ASP A 481 -19.15 -33.79 -18.41
CA ASP A 481 -19.61 -35.14 -18.03
C ASP A 481 -18.98 -35.69 -16.72
N TYR A 482 -17.94 -35.04 -16.18
CA TYR A 482 -17.27 -35.48 -14.94
C TYR A 482 -17.80 -34.79 -13.67
N TRP A 483 -18.41 -33.61 -13.78
CA TRP A 483 -18.73 -32.76 -12.62
C TRP A 483 -20.10 -32.06 -12.66
N ASP A 484 -20.81 -32.04 -13.78
CA ASP A 484 -22.22 -31.60 -13.94
C ASP A 484 -22.93 -32.68 -14.76
N THR A 485 -23.52 -33.67 -14.06
CA THR A 485 -23.95 -34.93 -14.67
C THR A 485 -25.21 -34.77 -15.52
N ASP A 486 -26.07 -33.80 -15.20
CA ASP A 486 -27.33 -33.54 -15.89
C ASP A 486 -27.34 -32.28 -16.77
N LYS A 487 -26.26 -31.49 -16.73
CA LYS A 487 -25.91 -30.42 -17.67
C LYS A 487 -26.81 -29.20 -17.54
N ASP A 488 -27.18 -28.84 -16.33
CA ASP A 488 -27.96 -27.65 -16.05
C ASP A 488 -27.13 -26.42 -15.66
N GLY A 489 -25.81 -26.59 -15.54
CA GLY A 489 -24.88 -25.54 -15.19
C GLY A 489 -24.53 -25.49 -13.70
N MET A 490 -25.10 -26.36 -12.87
CA MET A 490 -24.71 -26.55 -11.48
C MET A 490 -23.78 -27.77 -11.33
N PRO A 491 -22.71 -27.68 -10.53
CA PRO A 491 -21.85 -28.84 -10.29
C PRO A 491 -22.48 -29.86 -9.33
N ASN A 492 -22.30 -31.17 -9.61
CA ASN A 492 -22.67 -32.33 -8.79
C ASN A 492 -22.33 -32.21 -7.29
N VAL A 493 -21.26 -31.48 -6.98
CA VAL A 493 -20.80 -31.26 -5.59
C VAL A 493 -21.60 -30.16 -4.93
N TRP A 494 -21.91 -29.09 -5.65
CA TRP A 494 -22.75 -27.99 -5.17
C TRP A 494 -24.17 -28.49 -4.95
N GLU A 495 -24.72 -29.22 -5.92
CA GLU A 495 -26.03 -29.87 -5.81
C GLU A 495 -26.11 -30.80 -4.59
N LYS A 496 -25.11 -31.65 -4.37
CA LYS A 496 -25.05 -32.50 -3.16
C LYS A 496 -24.93 -31.73 -1.86
N THR A 497 -24.35 -30.54 -1.88
CA THR A 497 -24.13 -29.73 -0.69
C THR A 497 -25.45 -29.15 -0.20
N TYR A 498 -26.30 -28.70 -1.12
CA TYR A 498 -27.64 -28.16 -0.85
C TYR A 498 -28.78 -29.19 -1.01
N GLY A 499 -28.43 -30.47 -1.14
CA GLY A 499 -29.41 -31.56 -1.19
C GLY A 499 -30.20 -31.66 -2.50
N PHE A 500 -29.80 -30.94 -3.54
CA PHE A 500 -30.27 -31.08 -4.91
C PHE A 500 -29.78 -32.39 -5.52
N ASN A 501 -30.34 -32.75 -6.67
CA ASN A 501 -30.14 -34.03 -7.30
C ASN A 501 -29.25 -33.88 -8.54
N PRO A 502 -27.98 -34.38 -8.49
CA PRO A 502 -27.02 -34.37 -9.59
C PRO A 502 -27.40 -35.18 -10.84
N TYR A 503 -28.66 -35.45 -11.06
CA TYR A 503 -29.18 -36.20 -12.20
C TYR A 503 -30.53 -35.62 -12.66
N ASP A 504 -30.98 -34.50 -12.09
CA ASP A 504 -32.23 -33.80 -12.42
C ASP A 504 -31.97 -32.33 -12.77
N PRO A 505 -31.84 -32.00 -14.07
CA PRO A 505 -31.50 -30.64 -14.51
C PRO A 505 -32.61 -29.61 -14.26
N GLY A 506 -33.75 -30.06 -13.72
CA GLY A 506 -34.88 -29.21 -13.38
C GLY A 506 -34.70 -28.48 -12.06
N ASP A 507 -33.80 -28.93 -11.18
CA ASP A 507 -33.60 -28.29 -9.89
C ASP A 507 -32.79 -26.99 -9.98
N ALA A 508 -31.96 -26.79 -11.01
CA ALA A 508 -31.35 -25.49 -11.33
C ALA A 508 -32.34 -24.32 -11.42
N GLY A 509 -33.58 -24.61 -11.84
CA GLY A 509 -34.63 -23.62 -12.00
C GLY A 509 -35.54 -23.43 -10.79
N LEU A 510 -35.28 -24.11 -9.67
CA LEU A 510 -36.05 -23.96 -8.43
C LEU A 510 -35.55 -22.77 -7.62
N ASP A 511 -36.45 -22.22 -6.79
CA ASP A 511 -36.25 -21.09 -5.88
C ASP A 511 -36.75 -21.57 -4.50
N PRO A 512 -35.89 -22.23 -3.70
CA PRO A 512 -36.31 -22.92 -2.48
C PRO A 512 -36.64 -21.98 -1.31
N ASP A 513 -36.00 -20.82 -1.25
CA ASP A 513 -36.13 -19.85 -0.17
C ASP A 513 -37.13 -18.72 -0.48
N GLY A 514 -37.51 -18.56 -1.76
CA GLY A 514 -38.57 -17.69 -2.25
C GLY A 514 -38.14 -16.25 -2.49
N ASP A 515 -36.85 -16.01 -2.74
CA ASP A 515 -36.27 -14.68 -2.85
C ASP A 515 -36.25 -14.13 -4.31
N GLN A 516 -36.66 -14.94 -5.28
CA GLN A 516 -36.70 -14.72 -6.73
C GLN A 516 -35.40 -15.00 -7.50
N LEU A 517 -34.40 -15.63 -6.88
CA LEU A 517 -33.28 -16.26 -7.56
C LEU A 517 -33.54 -17.76 -7.72
N SER A 518 -33.07 -18.34 -8.83
CA SER A 518 -33.06 -19.79 -8.96
C SER A 518 -31.77 -20.36 -8.40
N ASN A 519 -31.74 -21.64 -8.02
CA ASN A 519 -30.53 -22.34 -7.59
C ASN A 519 -29.31 -22.07 -8.48
N LEU A 520 -29.50 -22.06 -9.81
CA LEU A 520 -28.44 -21.72 -10.77
C LEU A 520 -28.01 -20.25 -10.70
N ASP A 521 -28.93 -19.31 -10.50
CA ASP A 521 -28.60 -17.90 -10.34
C ASP A 521 -27.91 -17.66 -8.98
N GLU A 522 -28.32 -18.35 -7.93
CA GLU A 522 -27.67 -18.33 -6.62
C GLU A 522 -26.25 -18.91 -6.70
N PHE A 523 -26.08 -20.03 -7.39
CA PHE A 523 -24.75 -20.57 -7.71
C PHE A 523 -23.88 -19.54 -8.45
N ARG A 524 -24.43 -18.81 -9.43
CA ARG A 524 -23.71 -17.78 -10.19
C ARG A 524 -23.40 -16.54 -9.38
N HIS A 525 -24.23 -16.22 -8.41
CA HIS A 525 -24.10 -15.05 -7.54
C HIS A 525 -23.40 -15.36 -6.21
N GLY A 526 -23.11 -16.62 -5.93
CA GLY A 526 -22.43 -17.08 -4.73
C GLY A 526 -23.28 -17.06 -3.45
N SER A 527 -24.61 -16.97 -3.58
CA SER A 527 -25.56 -16.99 -2.47
C SER A 527 -26.00 -18.41 -2.08
N ASP A 528 -26.63 -18.54 -0.91
CA ASP A 528 -27.13 -19.79 -0.35
C ASP A 528 -28.60 -20.03 -0.76
N PRO A 529 -28.88 -21.09 -1.54
CA PRO A 529 -30.21 -21.40 -2.08
C PRO A 529 -31.28 -21.77 -1.06
N GLU A 530 -30.93 -21.89 0.22
CA GLU A 530 -31.88 -22.11 1.30
C GLU A 530 -32.11 -20.87 2.18
N VAL A 531 -31.49 -19.73 1.86
CA VAL A 531 -31.44 -18.54 2.74
C VAL A 531 -31.69 -17.23 1.98
N VAL A 532 -32.87 -16.64 2.23
CA VAL A 532 -33.33 -15.38 1.61
C VAL A 532 -32.36 -14.19 1.68
N ASP A 533 -31.44 -14.21 2.63
CA ASP A 533 -30.46 -13.15 2.92
C ASP A 533 -29.19 -13.85 3.41
N SER A 534 -28.32 -14.20 2.46
CA SER A 534 -27.16 -15.07 2.63
C SER A 534 -26.05 -14.43 3.44
N ASP A 535 -25.89 -13.10 3.32
CA ASP A 535 -24.83 -12.34 3.98
C ASP A 535 -25.26 -11.65 5.28
N HIS A 536 -26.56 -11.76 5.60
CA HIS A 536 -27.25 -11.25 6.77
C HIS A 536 -27.15 -9.72 6.93
N ASP A 537 -27.16 -8.98 5.82
CA ASP A 537 -27.12 -7.51 5.81
C ASP A 537 -28.52 -6.84 5.89
N ASN A 538 -29.60 -7.65 5.87
CA ASN A 538 -31.02 -7.29 5.83
C ASN A 538 -31.56 -6.83 4.46
N LEU A 539 -30.83 -7.09 3.38
CA LEU A 539 -31.32 -7.08 2.01
C LEU A 539 -31.30 -8.52 1.49
N GLY A 540 -32.37 -8.97 0.84
CA GLY A 540 -32.42 -10.34 0.35
C GLY A 540 -31.70 -10.50 -0.99
N ASP A 541 -31.20 -11.70 -1.27
CA ASP A 541 -30.23 -11.93 -2.35
C ASP A 541 -30.78 -11.50 -3.72
N GLY A 542 -32.04 -11.84 -4.01
CA GLY A 542 -32.75 -11.43 -5.23
C GLY A 542 -33.00 -9.93 -5.31
N ALA A 543 -33.16 -9.25 -4.18
CA ALA A 543 -33.26 -7.78 -4.16
C ALA A 543 -31.91 -7.13 -4.45
N GLU A 544 -30.81 -7.72 -4.00
CA GLU A 544 -29.45 -7.28 -4.28
C GLU A 544 -29.10 -7.39 -5.76
N VAL A 545 -29.38 -8.54 -6.37
CA VAL A 545 -29.18 -8.75 -7.80
C VAL A 545 -29.97 -7.72 -8.64
N GLN A 546 -31.21 -7.40 -8.25
CA GLN A 546 -32.03 -6.39 -8.94
C GLN A 546 -31.43 -4.98 -8.92
N ILE A 547 -30.66 -4.64 -7.89
CA ILE A 547 -29.99 -3.34 -7.76
C ILE A 547 -28.51 -3.39 -8.15
N GLY A 548 -28.03 -4.53 -8.65
CA GLY A 548 -26.66 -4.74 -9.11
C GLY A 548 -25.63 -4.88 -7.97
N ARG A 549 -26.06 -5.41 -6.82
CA ARG A 549 -25.22 -5.75 -5.66
C ARG A 549 -24.92 -7.25 -5.61
N ASN A 550 -23.96 -7.63 -4.76
CA ASN A 550 -23.51 -9.00 -4.61
C ASN A 550 -24.12 -9.66 -3.36
N PRO A 551 -25.00 -10.67 -3.51
CA PRO A 551 -25.69 -11.28 -2.38
C PRO A 551 -24.84 -12.15 -1.45
N ALA A 552 -23.60 -12.45 -1.84
CA ALA A 552 -22.69 -13.23 -1.02
C ALA A 552 -21.84 -12.37 -0.06
N VAL A 553 -21.95 -11.04 -0.12
CA VAL A 553 -20.99 -10.12 0.52
C VAL A 553 -21.70 -9.04 1.30
N ASN A 554 -21.55 -9.09 2.63
CA ASN A 554 -22.08 -8.06 3.52
C ASN A 554 -21.54 -6.67 3.14
N GLU A 555 -22.37 -5.87 2.49
CA GLU A 555 -22.06 -4.51 2.02
C GLU A 555 -22.67 -3.48 3.00
N PRO A 556 -21.89 -2.88 3.92
CA PRO A 556 -22.46 -1.99 4.92
C PRO A 556 -23.02 -0.69 4.29
N ALA A 557 -24.33 -0.68 4.04
CA ALA A 557 -25.31 0.42 4.12
C ALA A 557 -26.38 0.33 3.00
N VAL A 558 -27.66 0.16 3.38
CA VAL A 558 -28.80 1.07 3.03
C VAL A 558 -29.95 0.95 4.06
N ILE A 559 -29.93 1.74 5.14
CA ILE A 559 -31.17 2.09 5.89
C ILE A 559 -31.88 3.32 5.24
N GLY A 560 -31.58 3.67 3.98
CA GLY A 560 -31.78 5.03 3.49
C GLY A 560 -32.80 5.32 2.37
N VAL A 561 -33.30 4.37 1.56
CA VAL A 561 -33.92 4.75 0.25
C VAL A 561 -35.24 4.05 -0.13
N ILE A 562 -35.85 3.20 0.71
CA ILE A 562 -37.16 2.55 0.37
C ILE A 562 -38.36 3.34 0.93
N ASN A 563 -38.37 4.68 0.83
CA ASN A 563 -39.55 5.49 1.18
C ASN A 563 -39.88 6.58 0.15
N THR A 564 -39.40 6.48 -1.09
CA THR A 564 -39.70 7.50 -2.11
C THR A 564 -40.11 7.00 -3.49
N LEU A 565 -40.35 5.71 -3.69
CA LEU A 565 -40.94 5.19 -4.94
C LEU A 565 -41.95 4.05 -4.69
N LEU A 566 -43.04 4.36 -3.98
CA LEU A 566 -44.38 3.79 -4.19
C LEU A 566 -45.44 4.84 -3.86
#